data_AF-A0AAU0Y0G9-F1
#
_entry.id   AF-A0AAU0Y0G9-F1
#
_cell.length_a   1.000
_cell.length_b   1.000
_cell.length_c   1.000
_cell.angle_alpha   90.00
_cell.angle_beta   90.00
_cell.angle_gamma   90.00
#
_symmetry.space_group_name_H-M   'P 1'
#
loop_
_entity.id
_entity.type
_entity.pdbx_description
1 polymer ?
#
loop_
_entity_poly.entity_id
_entity_poly.type
_entity_poly.pdbx_seq_one_letter_code
_entity_poly.pdbx_strand_id
1 'polypeptide(L)'
;MIPGEILHADGPVPLNQGRPVTRLTVLNAADRPVQVGSHYHFAEANPGLEFDRRAAHGLRLNIAAGTAVRFEPGIPVDIELVPLAGLRIVPGLRGETGGALDG
;
A
#
# COMPACT_ATOMS: atom_id res chain seq x y z
N MET A 1 19.50 -9.73 35.45
CA MET A 1 20.06 -8.81 34.45
C MET A 1 20.19 -9.59 33.15
N ILE A 2 19.54 -9.13 32.07
CA ILE A 2 19.54 -9.79 30.77
C ILE A 2 20.29 -8.87 29.79
N PRO A 3 21.56 -9.16 29.43
CA PRO A 3 22.29 -8.35 28.47
C PRO A 3 21.55 -8.27 27.13
N GLY A 4 21.28 -7.05 26.67
CA GLY A 4 20.56 -6.80 25.43
C GLY A 4 19.04 -6.85 25.53
N GLU A 5 18.46 -6.92 26.74
CA GLU A 5 17.02 -6.76 26.89
C GLU A 5 16.56 -5.39 26.39
N ILE A 6 15.46 -5.38 25.64
CA ILE A 6 14.80 -4.15 25.24
C ILE A 6 13.56 -4.00 26.10
N LEU A 7 13.54 -2.94 26.91
CA LEU A 7 12.39 -2.57 27.72
C LEU A 7 11.54 -1.59 26.90
N HIS A 8 10.43 -2.09 26.36
CA HIS A 8 9.51 -1.29 25.55
C HIS A 8 8.57 -0.48 26.45
N ALA A 9 8.00 0.60 25.89
CA ALA A 9 6.83 1.23 26.49
C ALA A 9 5.58 0.37 26.26
N ASP A 10 4.56 0.52 27.12
CA ASP A 10 3.33 -0.30 27.08
C ASP A 10 2.39 0.02 25.91
N GLY A 11 2.62 1.15 25.21
CA GLY A 11 1.74 1.65 24.17
C GLY A 11 2.10 1.17 22.76
N PRO A 12 1.11 0.94 21.88
CA PRO A 12 1.36 0.69 20.48
C PRO A 12 1.93 1.94 19.80
N VAL A 13 2.76 1.74 18.77
CA VAL A 13 3.24 2.82 17.91
C VAL A 13 2.21 3.04 16.80
N PRO A 14 1.54 4.20 16.74
CA PRO A 14 0.54 4.44 15.71
C PRO A 14 1.23 4.78 14.38
N LEU A 15 0.67 4.29 13.27
CA LEU A 15 1.19 4.52 11.92
C LEU A 15 0.23 5.40 11.11
N ASN A 16 0.80 6.24 10.23
CA ASN A 16 0.06 7.09 9.30
C ASN A 16 -1.04 7.97 9.94
N GLN A 17 -0.85 8.38 11.20
CA GLN A 17 -1.87 9.16 11.93
C GLN A 17 -2.30 10.43 11.19
N GLY A 18 -3.60 10.73 11.29
CA GLY A 18 -4.19 11.94 10.70
C GLY A 18 -4.32 11.91 9.18
N ARG A 19 -3.89 10.84 8.50
CA ARG A 19 -4.04 10.73 7.04
C ARG A 19 -5.44 10.25 6.67
N PRO A 20 -6.05 10.78 5.60
CA PRO A 20 -7.31 10.25 5.10
C PRO A 20 -7.12 8.81 4.61
N VAL A 21 -8.10 7.96 4.90
CA VAL A 21 -8.08 6.54 4.54
C VAL A 21 -9.11 6.28 3.45
N THR A 22 -8.69 5.63 2.37
CA THR A 22 -9.57 5.13 1.30
C THR A 22 -9.64 3.61 1.41
N ARG A 23 -10.85 3.05 1.47
CA ARG A 23 -11.07 1.60 1.52
C ARG A 23 -11.46 1.08 0.15
N LEU A 24 -10.84 -0.02 -0.28
CA LEU A 24 -11.15 -0.68 -1.55
C LEU A 24 -11.16 -2.20 -1.35
N THR A 25 -11.97 -2.89 -2.12
CA THR A 25 -11.88 -4.34 -2.30
C THR A 25 -11.07 -4.61 -3.56
N VAL A 26 -10.11 -5.53 -3.48
CA VAL A 26 -9.23 -5.92 -4.59
C VAL A 26 -9.38 -7.39 -4.87
N LEU A 27 -9.64 -7.75 -6.12
CA LEU A 27 -9.69 -9.14 -6.59
C LEU A 27 -8.46 -9.43 -7.44
N ASN A 28 -7.75 -10.54 -7.18
CA ASN A 28 -6.75 -11.03 -8.11
C ASN A 28 -7.40 -11.96 -9.15
N ALA A 29 -7.61 -11.46 -10.36
CA ALA A 29 -8.15 -12.22 -11.49
C ALA A 29 -7.10 -13.05 -12.23
N ALA A 30 -5.82 -12.93 -11.88
CA ALA A 30 -4.74 -13.74 -12.45
C ALA A 30 -4.65 -15.12 -11.79
N ASP A 31 -3.90 -16.01 -12.43
CA ASP A 31 -3.68 -17.40 -12.01
C ASP A 31 -2.55 -17.59 -10.98
N ARG A 32 -1.83 -16.51 -10.66
CA ARG A 32 -0.69 -16.52 -9.73
C ARG A 32 -0.87 -15.52 -8.61
N PRO A 33 -0.38 -15.82 -7.41
CA PRO A 33 -0.43 -14.89 -6.29
C PRO A 33 0.34 -13.61 -6.58
N VAL A 34 -0.21 -12.48 -6.15
CA VAL A 34 0.41 -11.16 -6.23
C VAL A 34 0.64 -10.62 -4.83
N GLN A 35 1.78 -10.00 -4.58
CA GLN A 35 2.07 -9.35 -3.31
C GLN A 35 2.49 -7.90 -3.56
N VAL A 36 1.83 -6.96 -2.87
CA VAL A 36 2.06 -5.52 -3.04
C VAL A 36 2.59 -4.94 -1.73
N GLY A 37 3.74 -4.27 -1.79
CA GLY A 37 4.42 -3.70 -0.63
C GLY A 37 3.84 -2.37 -0.16
N SER A 38 4.12 -2.03 1.10
CA SER A 38 3.61 -0.84 1.82
C SER A 38 3.76 0.52 1.12
N HIS A 39 4.77 0.69 0.26
CA HIS A 39 5.12 1.98 -0.37
C HIS A 39 4.97 2.01 -1.89
N TYR A 40 4.40 0.97 -2.48
CA TYR A 40 4.12 0.95 -3.91
C TYR A 40 2.95 1.90 -4.24
N HIS A 41 3.03 2.63 -5.35
CA HIS A 41 1.90 3.45 -5.83
C HIS A 41 0.78 2.51 -6.26
N PHE A 42 -0.28 2.42 -5.45
CA PHE A 42 -1.21 1.30 -5.54
C PHE A 42 -1.97 1.27 -6.86
N ALA A 43 -2.25 2.42 -7.47
CA ALA A 43 -2.86 2.50 -8.80
C ALA A 43 -2.05 1.79 -9.89
N GLU A 44 -0.72 1.63 -9.73
CA GLU A 44 0.15 0.93 -10.68
C GLU A 44 0.41 -0.53 -10.28
N ALA A 45 -0.33 -1.10 -9.32
CA ALA A 45 -0.15 -2.50 -8.95
C ALA A 45 -0.40 -3.45 -10.15
N ASN A 46 -0.05 -4.73 -10.04
CA ASN A 46 -0.18 -5.69 -11.15
C ASN A 46 -1.56 -5.58 -11.87
N PRO A 47 -1.63 -5.50 -13.22
CA PRO A 47 -2.88 -5.38 -13.96
C PRO A 47 -3.88 -6.53 -13.75
N GLY A 48 -3.40 -7.70 -13.30
CA GLY A 48 -4.27 -8.81 -12.91
C GLY A 48 -5.05 -8.57 -11.62
N LEU A 49 -4.77 -7.48 -10.90
CA LEU A 49 -5.58 -7.02 -9.78
C LEU A 49 -6.70 -6.09 -10.27
N GLU A 50 -7.94 -6.49 -10.03
CA GLU A 50 -9.15 -5.74 -10.34
C GLU A 50 -9.59 -4.91 -9.13
N PHE A 51 -9.65 -3.59 -9.31
CA PHE A 51 -10.12 -2.60 -8.33
C PHE A 51 -10.26 -1.23 -9.02
N ASP A 52 -10.82 -0.23 -8.34
CA ASP A 52 -10.89 1.14 -8.83
C ASP A 52 -9.50 1.80 -8.81
N ARG A 53 -8.83 1.79 -9.96
CA ARG A 53 -7.50 2.39 -10.18
C ARG A 53 -7.50 3.90 -9.96
N ARG A 54 -8.61 4.59 -10.29
CA ARG A 54 -8.74 6.03 -10.12
C ARG A 54 -8.83 6.39 -8.64
N ALA A 55 -9.59 5.62 -7.86
CA ALA A 55 -9.66 5.78 -6.41
C ALA A 55 -8.32 5.49 -5.71
N ALA A 56 -7.47 4.64 -6.30
CA ALA A 56 -6.15 4.32 -5.77
C ALA A 56 -5.03 5.31 -6.18
N HIS A 57 -5.31 6.28 -7.06
CA HIS A 57 -4.31 7.19 -7.60
C HIS A 57 -3.67 8.07 -6.52
N GLY A 58 -2.35 8.10 -6.50
CA GLY A 58 -1.54 8.82 -5.51
C GLY A 58 -1.60 8.24 -4.10
N LEU A 59 -2.07 6.99 -3.94
CA LEU A 59 -2.18 6.30 -2.66
C LEU A 59 -1.24 5.08 -2.56
N ARG A 60 -0.99 4.64 -1.33
CA ARG A 60 -0.24 3.43 -0.97
C ARG A 60 -0.93 2.69 0.18
N LEU A 61 -0.59 1.43 0.40
CA LEU A 61 -1.17 0.63 1.48
C LEU A 61 -0.96 1.26 2.87
N ASN A 62 -2.02 1.29 3.67
CA ASN A 62 -2.04 1.75 5.05
C ASN A 62 -1.56 0.64 6.02
N ILE A 63 -0.34 0.15 5.80
CA ILE A 63 0.26 -0.92 6.59
C ILE A 63 1.63 -0.51 7.10
N ALA A 64 2.21 -1.30 8.01
CA ALA A 64 3.55 -1.04 8.55
C ALA A 64 4.60 -1.01 7.43
N ALA A 65 5.56 -0.09 7.54
CA ALA A 65 6.63 0.03 6.56
C ALA A 65 7.42 -1.28 6.44
N GLY A 66 7.76 -1.66 5.20
CA GLY A 66 8.46 -2.93 4.90
C GLY A 66 7.54 -4.16 4.81
N THR A 67 6.26 -4.06 5.19
CA THR A 67 5.29 -5.16 5.04
C THR A 67 4.56 -5.11 3.69
N ALA A 68 3.70 -6.10 3.42
CA ALA A 68 2.97 -6.26 2.18
C ALA A 68 1.60 -6.93 2.40
N VAL A 69 0.68 -6.72 1.45
CA VAL A 69 -0.57 -7.50 1.35
C VAL A 69 -0.42 -8.50 0.20
N ARG A 70 -0.86 -9.74 0.44
CA ARG A 70 -0.84 -10.84 -0.53
C ARG A 70 -2.26 -11.13 -1.01
N PHE A 71 -2.41 -11.21 -2.33
CA PHE A 71 -3.66 -11.46 -3.03
C PHE A 71 -3.56 -12.83 -3.73
N GLU A 72 -4.30 -13.80 -3.21
CA GLU A 72 -4.42 -15.13 -3.84
C GLU A 72 -5.37 -15.08 -5.04
N PRO A 73 -5.15 -15.91 -6.08
CA PRO A 73 -6.06 -16.02 -7.22
C PRO A 73 -7.52 -16.21 -6.82
N GLY A 74 -8.41 -15.39 -7.36
CA GLY A 74 -9.86 -15.50 -7.18
C GLY A 74 -10.40 -15.09 -5.80
N ILE A 75 -9.56 -14.63 -4.87
CA ILE A 75 -9.98 -14.25 -3.51
C ILE A 75 -9.99 -12.71 -3.37
N PRO A 76 -11.16 -12.09 -3.16
CA PRO A 76 -11.23 -10.67 -2.83
C PRO A 76 -10.59 -10.36 -1.49
N VAL A 77 -9.88 -9.23 -1.40
CA VAL A 77 -9.27 -8.73 -0.17
C VAL A 77 -9.61 -7.26 0.01
N ASP A 78 -10.14 -6.91 1.17
CA ASP A 78 -10.36 -5.52 1.57
C ASP A 78 -9.05 -4.90 2.07
N ILE A 79 -8.74 -3.71 1.57
CA ILE A 79 -7.53 -2.98 1.92
C ILE A 79 -7.85 -1.53 2.30
N GLU A 80 -6.92 -0.94 3.04
CA GLU A 80 -6.91 0.48 3.35
C GLU A 80 -5.71 1.15 2.67
N LEU A 81 -5.96 2.31 2.06
CA LEU A 81 -4.97 3.12 1.36
C LEU A 81 -4.86 4.50 2.01
N VAL A 82 -3.64 5.04 2.04
CA VAL A 82 -3.31 6.41 2.49
C VAL A 82 -2.53 7.16 1.42
N PRO A 83 -2.59 8.49 1.37
CA PRO A 83 -1.84 9.27 0.38
C PRO A 83 -0.33 9.06 0.47
N LEU A 84 0.30 8.99 -0.70
CA LEU A 84 1.71 9.30 -0.85
C LEU A 84 1.94 10.74 -0.37
N ALA A 85 3.02 10.95 0.39
CA ALA A 85 3.38 12.25 0.94
C ALA A 85 4.67 12.77 0.26
N GLY A 86 5.25 13.84 0.81
CA GLY A 86 6.42 14.48 0.21
C GLY A 86 6.05 15.22 -1.07
N LEU A 87 6.93 15.20 -2.07
CA LEU A 87 6.71 15.87 -3.36
C LEU A 87 5.64 15.23 -4.24
N ARG A 88 5.16 14.03 -3.88
CA ARG A 88 4.12 13.29 -4.63
C ARG A 88 4.49 13.10 -6.12
N ILE A 89 5.70 12.61 -6.36
CA ILE A 89 6.23 12.29 -7.70
C ILE A 89 6.52 10.78 -7.77
N VAL A 90 5.99 10.11 -8.79
CA VAL A 90 6.19 8.68 -9.09
C VAL A 90 6.80 8.55 -10.50
N PRO A 91 8.14 8.56 -10.63
CA PRO A 91 8.80 8.61 -11.93
C PRO A 91 8.97 7.24 -12.61
N GLY A 92 8.81 6.13 -11.88
CA GLY A 92 9.12 4.77 -12.33
C GLY A 92 7.94 3.81 -12.22
N LEU A 93 8.17 2.64 -11.61
CA LEU A 93 7.20 1.55 -11.46
C LEU A 93 6.78 0.95 -12.80
N ARG A 94 5.53 1.12 -13.21
CA ARG A 94 5.05 0.71 -14.55
C ARG A 94 5.12 1.87 -15.54
N GLY A 95 5.45 3.08 -15.09
CA GLY A 95 5.52 4.28 -15.91
C GLY A 95 4.16 4.86 -16.30
N GLU A 96 3.07 4.40 -15.67
CA GLU A 96 1.71 4.86 -15.97
C GLU A 96 1.47 6.29 -15.44
N THR A 97 2.10 6.65 -14.31
CA THR A 97 2.17 8.03 -13.83
C THR A 97 3.33 8.80 -14.46
N GLY A 98 4.54 8.23 -14.39
CA GLY A 98 5.75 8.78 -15.02
C GLY A 98 6.16 10.19 -14.56
N GLY A 99 5.71 10.65 -13.38
CA GLY A 99 5.93 12.04 -12.98
C GLY A 99 5.13 12.47 -11.75
N ALA A 100 4.78 13.76 -11.69
CA ALA A 100 4.00 14.33 -10.61
C ALA A 100 2.58 13.77 -10.58
N LEU A 101 2.08 13.47 -9.38
CA LEU A 101 0.71 12.96 -9.17
C LEU A 101 -0.35 14.05 -9.17
N ASP A 102 0.06 15.29 -8.89
CA ASP A 102 -0.84 16.43 -8.76
C ASP A 102 -0.51 17.41 -9.90
N GLY A 103 -1.43 17.56 -10.85
CA GLY A 103 -1.29 18.37 -12.06
C GLY A 103 -2.60 18.51 -12.81
#